data_AF-A0A0J8RR00-F1
#
_entry.id   AF-A0A0J8RR00-F1
#
_cell.length_a   1.000
_cell.length_b   1.000
_cell.length_c   1.000
_cell.angle_alpha   90.00
_cell.angle_beta   90.00
_cell.angle_gamma   90.00
#
_symmetry.space_group_name_H-M   'P 1'
#
loop_
_entity.id
_entity.type
_entity.pdbx_description
1 polymer ?
#
loop_
_entity_poly.entity_id
_entity_poly.type
_entity_poly.pdbx_seq_one_letter_code
_entity_poly.pdbx_strand_id
1 'polypeptide(L)'
;MGESAKQLRYVDIGVNLGDPVFRGEYHGKKVHDDDLRDVIERAVNVGCQKFMVTGSDLQESKHAIQVARDHGMKKYLWFDFLLLSR
;
A
#
# COMPACT_ATOMS: atom_id res chain seq x y z
N MET A 1 18.90 4.25 33.31
CA MET A 1 17.91 4.91 32.44
C MET A 1 18.17 4.39 31.04
N GLY A 2 17.39 3.40 30.60
CA GLY A 2 17.63 2.75 29.31
C GLY A 2 17.37 3.71 28.16
N GLU A 3 18.28 3.78 27.21
CA GLU A 3 18.06 4.50 25.96
C GLU A 3 16.77 3.97 25.31
N SER A 4 15.82 4.85 25.05
CA SER A 4 14.67 4.51 24.21
C SER A 4 15.21 4.16 22.83
N ALA A 5 15.21 2.87 22.48
CA ALA A 5 15.60 2.42 21.17
C ALA A 5 14.83 3.22 20.10
N LYS A 6 15.57 3.90 19.22
CA LYS A 6 14.97 4.70 18.15
C LYS A 6 14.16 3.77 17.25
N GLN A 7 12.85 4.01 17.17
CA GLN A 7 11.96 3.20 16.35
C GLN A 7 12.41 3.23 14.88
N LEU A 8 12.52 2.05 14.26
CA LEU A 8 12.86 1.93 12.85
C LEU A 8 11.74 2.54 12.00
N ARG A 9 12.13 3.16 10.88
CA ARG A 9 11.21 3.84 9.96
C ARG A 9 11.42 3.28 8.57
N TYR A 10 10.34 2.77 7.98
CA TYR A 10 10.38 2.14 6.67
C TYR A 10 9.56 2.93 5.64
N VAL A 11 9.98 2.79 4.40
CA VAL A 11 9.25 3.19 3.20
C VAL A 11 9.19 1.95 2.32
N ASP A 12 7.99 1.44 2.06
CA ASP A 12 7.80 0.39 1.07
C ASP A 12 7.71 1.05 -0.31
N ILE A 13 8.58 0.66 -1.25
CA ILE A 13 8.66 1.28 -2.58
C ILE A 13 8.02 0.42 -3.67
N GLY A 14 7.36 -0.70 -3.35
CA GLY A 14 6.86 -1.59 -4.39
C GLY A 14 5.67 -2.43 -3.94
N VAL A 15 4.65 -1.77 -3.37
CA VAL A 15 3.49 -2.48 -2.84
C VAL A 15 2.30 -2.43 -3.81
N ASN A 16 1.80 -3.60 -4.20
CA ASN A 16 0.64 -3.73 -5.08
C ASN A 16 -0.68 -3.73 -4.30
N LEU A 17 -0.96 -2.72 -3.45
CA LEU A 17 -2.19 -2.72 -2.62
C LEU A 17 -3.50 -2.70 -3.43
N GLY A 18 -3.44 -2.46 -4.75
CA GLY A 18 -4.57 -2.60 -5.66
C GLY A 18 -4.90 -4.03 -6.09
N ASP A 19 -4.06 -5.02 -5.73
CA ASP A 19 -4.26 -6.42 -6.09
C ASP A 19 -5.50 -7.01 -5.38
N PRO A 20 -6.40 -7.71 -6.10
CA PRO A 20 -7.57 -8.38 -5.52
C PRO A 20 -7.24 -9.38 -4.39
N VAL A 21 -6.01 -9.89 -4.33
CA VAL A 21 -5.52 -10.74 -3.25
C VAL A 21 -5.69 -10.09 -1.89
N PHE A 22 -5.44 -8.78 -1.76
CA PHE A 22 -5.63 -8.05 -0.50
C PHE A 22 -7.11 -7.84 -0.13
N ARG A 23 -8.02 -8.17 -1.06
CA ARG A 23 -9.47 -8.24 -0.82
C ARG A 23 -9.96 -9.68 -0.76
N GLY A 24 -9.06 -10.65 -0.64
CA GLY A 24 -9.35 -12.08 -0.55
C GLY A 24 -9.88 -12.73 -1.81
N GLU A 25 -9.60 -12.14 -2.98
CA GLU A 25 -9.94 -12.72 -4.26
C GLU A 25 -8.68 -13.28 -4.95
N TYR A 26 -8.71 -14.57 -5.26
CA TYR A 26 -7.66 -15.25 -6.01
C TYR A 26 -8.26 -15.88 -7.26
N HIS A 27 -7.80 -15.44 -8.44
CA HIS A 27 -8.31 -15.92 -9.73
C HIS A 27 -9.85 -15.93 -9.83
N GLY A 28 -10.51 -14.86 -9.36
CA GLY A 28 -11.97 -14.74 -9.38
C GLY A 28 -12.71 -15.51 -8.29
N LYS A 29 -12.00 -16.17 -7.36
CA LYS A 29 -12.59 -16.90 -6.24
C LYS A 29 -12.35 -16.16 -4.94
N LYS A 30 -13.42 -15.96 -4.16
CA LYS A 30 -13.35 -15.46 -2.79
C LYS A 30 -12.80 -16.57 -1.87
N VAL A 31 -11.62 -16.36 -1.31
CA VAL A 31 -10.93 -17.34 -0.44
C VAL A 31 -10.82 -16.86 1.02
N HIS A 32 -10.88 -15.55 1.26
CA HIS A 32 -11.01 -14.96 2.58
C HIS A 32 -11.74 -13.61 2.52
N ASP A 33 -12.15 -13.09 3.68
CA ASP A 33 -12.76 -11.76 3.79
C ASP A 33 -11.79 -10.65 3.40
N ASP A 34 -12.31 -9.45 3.10
CA ASP A 34 -11.45 -8.30 2.77
C ASP A 34 -10.67 -7.87 4.02
N ASP A 35 -9.35 -8.03 4.00
CA ASP A 35 -8.43 -7.78 5.10
C ASP A 35 -7.35 -6.74 4.76
N LEU A 36 -7.54 -5.95 3.69
CA LEU A 36 -6.59 -4.93 3.23
C LEU A 36 -6.21 -3.95 4.35
N ARG A 37 -7.19 -3.54 5.17
CA ARG A 37 -6.95 -2.63 6.29
C ARG A 37 -6.05 -3.26 7.34
N ASP A 38 -6.24 -4.54 7.65
CA ASP A 38 -5.44 -5.27 8.62
C ASP A 38 -4.00 -5.45 8.11
N VAL A 39 -3.82 -5.67 6.81
CA VAL A 39 -2.50 -5.71 6.15
C VAL A 39 -1.76 -4.38 6.33
N ILE A 40 -2.44 -3.26 6.07
CA ILE A 40 -1.86 -1.92 6.22
C ILE A 40 -1.51 -1.66 7.69
N GLU A 41 -2.40 -2.00 8.62
CA GLU A 41 -2.18 -1.80 10.06
C GLU A 41 -0.99 -2.60 10.57
N ARG A 42 -0.81 -3.85 10.13
CA ARG A 42 0.38 -4.64 10.43
C ARG A 42 1.67 -3.96 9.98
N ALA A 43 1.69 -3.41 8.77
CA ALA A 43 2.86 -2.71 8.25
C ALA A 43 3.15 -1.40 9.00
N VAL A 44 2.11 -0.64 9.38
CA VAL A 44 2.27 0.57 10.20
C VAL A 44 2.81 0.23 11.59
N ASN A 45 2.32 -0.84 12.22
CA ASN A 45 2.73 -1.27 13.56
C ASN A 45 4.22 -1.63 13.64
N VAL A 46 4.83 -2.12 12.55
CA VAL A 46 6.28 -2.39 12.48
C VAL A 46 7.12 -1.16 12.10
N GLY A 47 6.50 -0.01 11.87
CA GLY A 47 7.19 1.26 11.58
C GLY A 47 7.22 1.65 10.10
N CYS A 48 6.41 1.01 9.24
CA CYS A 48 6.23 1.50 7.87
C CYS A 48 5.44 2.81 7.87
N GLN A 49 6.06 3.88 7.38
CA GLN A 49 5.50 5.22 7.45
C GLN A 49 4.93 5.71 6.12
N LYS A 50 5.42 5.13 5.03
CA LYS A 50 5.08 5.51 3.65
C LYS A 50 5.11 4.28 2.78
N PHE A 51 4.26 4.26 1.77
CA PHE A 51 4.23 3.19 0.80
C PHE A 51 4.16 3.81 -0.61
N MET A 52 4.72 3.14 -1.60
CA MET A 52 4.56 3.48 -3.00
C MET A 52 3.63 2.43 -3.59
N VAL A 53 2.37 2.81 -3.78
CA VAL A 53 1.37 1.91 -4.35
C VAL A 53 1.61 1.84 -5.85
N THR A 54 1.96 0.65 -6.32
CA THR A 54 2.32 0.41 -7.73
C THR A 54 1.12 -0.02 -8.56
N GLY A 55 1.11 0.39 -9.82
CA GLY A 55 0.21 -0.09 -10.87
C GLY A 55 1.02 -0.34 -12.13
N SER A 56 0.74 -1.44 -12.84
CA SER A 56 1.51 -1.85 -14.02
C SER A 56 0.98 -1.29 -15.34
N ASP A 57 -0.26 -0.79 -15.35
CA ASP A 57 -0.90 -0.14 -16.48
C ASP A 57 -1.77 1.06 -16.05
N LEU A 58 -2.39 1.74 -17.02
CA LEU A 58 -3.22 2.93 -16.75
C LEU A 58 -4.42 2.66 -15.83
N GLN A 59 -5.07 1.50 -15.95
CA GLN A 59 -6.22 1.15 -15.13
C GLN A 59 -5.77 0.78 -13.72
N GLU A 60 -4.69 0.01 -13.61
CA GLU A 60 -4.08 -0.32 -12.32
C GLU A 60 -3.53 0.92 -11.61
N SER A 61 -2.90 1.87 -12.32
CA SER A 61 -2.47 3.15 -11.75
C SER A 61 -3.65 3.95 -11.19
N LYS A 62 -4.79 4.01 -11.90
CA LYS A 62 -6.00 4.65 -11.37
C LYS A 62 -6.52 3.96 -10.11
N HIS A 63 -6.49 2.62 -10.10
CA HIS A 63 -6.90 1.85 -8.93
C HIS A 63 -5.93 2.07 -7.75
N ALA A 64 -4.62 2.05 -7.98
CA ALA A 64 -3.60 2.37 -6.98
C ALA A 64 -3.82 3.75 -6.35
N ILE A 65 -4.16 4.75 -7.17
CA ILE A 65 -4.53 6.09 -6.70
C ILE A 65 -5.77 6.03 -5.81
N GLN A 66 -6.80 5.29 -6.20
CA GLN A 66 -8.03 5.17 -5.42
C GLN A 66 -7.78 4.50 -4.06
N VAL A 67 -7.09 3.36 -4.05
CA VAL A 67 -6.69 2.65 -2.82
C VAL A 67 -5.96 3.57 -1.87
N ALA A 68 -5.07 4.41 -2.40
CA ALA A 68 -4.32 5.36 -1.60
C ALA A 68 -5.12 6.54 -1.06
N ARG A 69 -6.17 6.98 -1.75
CA ARG A 69 -7.12 7.97 -1.20
C ARG A 69 -7.97 7.37 -0.08
N ASP A 70 -8.49 6.17 -0.29
CA ASP A 70 -9.47 5.53 0.62
C ASP A 70 -8.89 5.24 2.00
N HIS A 71 -7.60 4.94 2.08
CA HIS A 71 -6.93 4.61 3.34
C HIS A 71 -6.31 5.81 4.05
N GLY A 72 -6.74 7.04 3.72
CA GLY A 72 -6.32 8.25 4.43
C GLY A 72 -4.80 8.45 4.43
N MET A 73 -4.13 7.95 3.38
CA MET A 73 -2.68 7.81 3.26
C MET A 73 -2.02 9.18 3.00
N LYS A 74 -2.15 10.13 3.94
CA LYS A 74 -1.65 11.52 3.88
C LYS A 74 -0.13 11.67 4.05
N LYS A 75 0.63 10.56 4.09
CA LYS A 75 2.09 10.50 4.27
C LYS A 75 2.90 9.96 3.06
N TYR A 76 2.31 9.85 1.86
CA TYR A 76 2.87 9.01 0.80
C TYR A 76 3.47 9.87 -0.31
N LEU A 77 4.68 9.49 -0.77
CA LEU A 77 5.26 10.04 -1.98
C LEU A 77 4.64 9.30 -3.15
N TRP A 78 3.99 10.05 -4.04
CA TRP A 78 3.50 9.56 -5.31
C TRP A 78 4.64 9.66 -6.30
N PHE A 79 5.21 8.54 -6.71
CA PHE A 79 5.96 8.46 -7.95
C PHE A 79 5.21 7.51 -8.88
N ASP A 80 4.40 8.12 -9.72
CA ASP A 80 3.71 7.44 -10.80
C ASP A 80 4.74 7.23 -11.92
N PHE A 81 5.34 6.03 -12.01
CA PHE A 81 6.34 5.73 -13.05
C PHE A 81 5.71 5.79 -14.46
N LEU A 82 4.38 5.64 -14.59
CA LEU A 82 3.69 5.70 -15.87
C LEU A 82 3.20 7.10 -16.27
N LEU A 83 2.90 7.98 -15.30
CA LEU A 83 2.36 9.33 -15.59
C LEU A 83 3.44 10.41 -15.79
N LEU A 84 4.72 10.07 -15.64
CA LEU A 84 5.84 10.91 -16.10
C LEU A 84 5.98 11.01 -17.63
N SER A 85 5.07 10.38 -18.38
CA SER A 85 5.07 10.35 -19.85
C SER A 85 3.93 11.15 -20.50
N ARG A 86 3.18 11.98 -19.76
CA ARG A 86 2.23 12.95 -20.32
C ARG A 86 2.30 14.32 -19.66
#